data_AF-A0A655BR80-F1
#
_entry.id   AF-A0A655BR80-F1
#
_cell.length_a   1.000
_cell.length_b   1.000
_cell.length_c   1.000
_cell.angle_alpha   90.00
_cell.angle_beta   90.00
_cell.angle_gamma   90.00
#
_symmetry.space_group_name_H-M   'P 1'
#
loop_
_entity.id
_entity.type
_entity.pdbx_description
1 polymer ?
#
loop_
_entity_poly.entity_id
_entity_poly.type
_entity_poly.pdbx_seq_one_letter_code
_entity_poly.pdbx_strand_id
1 'polypeptide(L)'
;MDAATPAHALPENWWTWPTALGKKDSDLEVTKRQWGAFYGTDLELQLRRRGIDTIILCGISTNIGVESTARNAWELGFNLIIAEDACSAASSEQHQSSMTHIFPRIGRVRSVEDILNAL
;
A
#
# COMPACT_ATOMS: atom_id res chain seq x y z
N MET A 1 -18.33 20.26 -2.84
CA MET A 1 -17.72 21.00 -1.71
C MET A 1 -16.35 20.41 -1.50
N ASP A 2 -15.33 21.26 -1.46
CA ASP A 2 -13.95 20.80 -1.24
C ASP A 2 -13.77 20.38 0.22
N ALA A 3 -12.95 19.36 0.46
CA ALA A 3 -12.59 18.97 1.82
C ALA A 3 -11.71 20.06 2.44
N ALA A 4 -12.06 20.52 3.64
CA ALA A 4 -11.19 21.41 4.39
C ALA A 4 -9.85 20.72 4.65
N THR A 5 -8.74 21.40 4.36
CA THR A 5 -7.41 20.88 4.69
C THR A 5 -7.25 20.93 6.21
N PRO A 6 -7.09 19.80 6.91
CA PRO A 6 -6.82 19.84 8.33
C PRO A 6 -5.39 20.36 8.51
N ALA A 7 -5.26 21.64 8.86
CA ALA A 7 -4.02 22.22 9.32
C ALA A 7 -3.74 21.75 10.75
N HIS A 8 -3.41 20.48 10.92
CA HIS A 8 -2.80 19.99 12.15
C HIS A 8 -1.32 19.74 11.91
N ALA A 9 -0.47 20.37 12.72
CA ALA A 9 0.93 20.00 12.79
C ALA A 9 1.00 18.54 13.25
N LEU A 10 1.65 17.70 12.45
CA LEU A 10 1.84 16.30 12.80
C LEU A 10 2.84 16.20 13.97
N PRO A 11 2.66 15.27 14.92
CA PRO A 11 3.58 15.09 16.05
C PRO A 11 5.01 14.81 15.57
N GLU A 12 6.05 15.24 16.28
CA GLU A 12 7.46 15.08 15.82
C GLU A 12 7.83 13.66 15.38
N ASN A 13 7.27 12.64 16.06
CA ASN A 13 7.54 11.23 15.80
C ASN A 13 6.62 10.59 14.74
N TRP A 14 5.85 11.35 13.96
CA TRP A 14 4.89 10.77 13.02
C TRP A 14 5.53 9.96 11.88
N TRP A 15 6.81 10.22 11.59
CA TRP A 15 7.62 9.46 10.63
C TRP A 15 8.40 8.30 11.27
N THR A 16 8.34 8.15 12.59
CA THR A 16 9.09 7.10 13.28
C THR A 16 8.36 5.77 13.14
N TRP A 17 9.06 4.77 12.62
CA TRP A 17 8.51 3.42 12.49
C TRP A 17 8.21 2.82 13.87
N PRO A 18 7.03 2.21 14.07
CA PRO A 18 6.75 1.52 15.32
C PRO A 18 7.62 0.28 15.44
N THR A 19 8.12 -0.02 16.65
CA THR A 19 8.95 -1.23 16.90
C THR A 19 8.26 -2.52 16.44
N ALA A 20 6.93 -2.57 16.55
CA ALA A 20 6.12 -3.71 16.12
C ALA A 20 6.19 -3.99 14.60
N LEU A 21 6.56 -3.00 13.78
CA LEU A 21 6.80 -3.22 12.34
C LEU A 21 8.01 -4.13 12.10
N GLY A 22 8.96 -4.18 13.05
CA GLY A 22 10.13 -5.05 12.94
C GLY A 22 11.06 -4.72 11.77
N LYS A 23 11.05 -3.46 11.32
CA LYS A 23 11.87 -2.98 10.20
C LYS A 23 13.36 -3.27 10.45
N LYS A 24 14.03 -3.76 9.41
CA LYS A 24 15.47 -4.04 9.39
C LYS A 24 16.20 -3.00 8.54
N ASP A 25 17.51 -2.91 8.74
CA ASP A 25 18.40 -2.06 7.94
C ASP A 25 18.51 -2.52 6.48
N SER A 26 18.24 -3.80 6.22
CA SER A 26 18.20 -4.37 4.86
C SER A 26 16.94 -4.01 4.08
N ASP A 27 15.92 -3.45 4.74
CA ASP A 27 14.64 -3.18 4.08
C ASP A 27 14.74 -1.94 3.21
N LEU A 28 14.17 -2.01 2.00
CA LEU A 28 14.14 -0.89 1.08
C LEU A 28 13.18 0.21 1.58
N GLU A 29 13.68 1.43 1.62
CA GLU A 29 12.88 2.61 1.96
C GLU A 29 12.60 3.43 0.70
N VAL A 30 11.32 3.68 0.44
CA VAL A 30 10.86 4.52 -0.67
C VAL A 30 10.08 5.70 -0.11
N THR A 31 10.61 6.91 -0.29
CA THR A 31 9.90 8.14 0.08
C THR A 31 9.04 8.60 -1.10
N LYS A 32 7.72 8.59 -0.93
CA LYS A 32 6.76 9.10 -1.92
C LYS A 32 6.26 10.50 -1.55
N ARG A 33 6.00 11.33 -2.57
CA ARG A 33 5.40 12.68 -2.41
C ARG A 33 3.96 12.77 -2.90
N GLN A 34 3.43 11.69 -3.46
CA GLN A 34 2.06 11.55 -3.94
C GLN A 34 1.39 10.32 -3.31
N TRP A 35 0.12 10.06 -3.64
CA TRP A 35 -0.61 8.92 -3.08
C TRP A 35 0.00 7.57 -3.46
N GLY A 36 0.21 7.32 -4.75
CA GLY A 36 0.85 6.09 -5.24
C GLY A 36 2.34 6.05 -4.94
N ALA A 37 2.87 4.85 -4.66
CA ALA A 37 4.27 4.65 -4.33
C ALA A 37 5.21 4.66 -5.56
N PHE A 38 4.68 4.52 -6.77
CA PHE A 38 5.47 4.50 -8.01
C PHE A 38 5.78 5.89 -8.59
N TYR A 39 4.85 6.83 -8.45
CA TYR A 39 4.98 8.13 -9.10
C TYR A 39 6.10 8.97 -8.45
N GLY A 40 7.10 9.32 -9.25
CA GLY A 40 8.23 10.15 -8.82
C GLY A 40 9.16 9.46 -7.81
N THR A 41 9.20 8.12 -7.79
CA THR A 41 10.10 7.32 -6.95
C THR A 41 10.91 6.34 -7.79
N ASP A 42 11.85 5.63 -7.18
CA ASP A 42 12.63 4.56 -7.81
C ASP A 42 12.05 3.15 -7.57
N LEU A 43 10.83 3.03 -7.03
CA LEU A 43 10.24 1.75 -6.63
C LEU A 43 10.20 0.73 -7.77
N GLU A 44 9.74 1.13 -8.96
CA GLU A 44 9.69 0.21 -10.12
C GLU A 44 11.08 -0.33 -10.45
N LEU A 45 12.08 0.56 -10.55
CA LEU A 45 13.46 0.18 -10.86
C LEU A 45 14.00 -0.81 -9.82
N GLN A 46 13.75 -0.55 -8.53
CA GLN A 46 14.18 -1.42 -7.44
C GLN A 46 13.55 -2.82 -7.54
N LEU A 47 12.25 -2.91 -7.82
CA LEU A 47 11.54 -4.19 -7.97
C LEU A 47 12.05 -4.96 -9.19
N ARG A 48 12.16 -4.30 -10.36
CA ARG A 48 12.61 -4.93 -11.61
C ARG A 48 14.03 -5.45 -11.53
N ARG A 49 14.97 -4.71 -10.93
CA ARG A 49 16.36 -5.16 -10.75
C ARG A 49 16.49 -6.39 -9.86
N ARG A 50 15.48 -6.68 -9.05
CA ARG A 50 15.41 -7.87 -8.17
C ARG A 50 14.62 -9.02 -8.79
N GLY A 51 14.12 -8.85 -10.01
CA GLY A 51 13.29 -9.87 -10.67
C GLY A 51 11.94 -10.09 -9.97
N ILE A 52 11.44 -9.10 -9.22
CA ILE A 52 10.15 -9.19 -8.54
C ILE A 52 9.05 -8.91 -9.56
N ASP A 53 8.09 -9.82 -9.69
CA ASP A 53 6.91 -9.67 -10.54
C ASP A 53 5.59 -9.64 -9.75
N THR A 54 5.62 -9.99 -8.46
CA THR A 54 4.44 -10.12 -7.59
C THR A 54 4.64 -9.29 -6.33
N ILE A 55 3.63 -8.49 -5.98
CA ILE A 55 3.64 -7.59 -4.83
C ILE A 55 2.51 -8.00 -3.88
N ILE A 56 2.87 -8.27 -2.62
CA ILE A 56 1.91 -8.29 -1.51
C ILE A 56 1.82 -6.85 -0.98
N LEU A 57 0.63 -6.25 -1.05
CA LEU A 57 0.40 -4.86 -0.71
C LEU A 57 -0.52 -4.73 0.51
N CYS A 58 -0.13 -3.88 1.45
CA CYS A 58 -0.89 -3.54 2.65
C CYS A 58 -0.64 -2.08 3.07
N GLY A 59 -1.35 -1.59 4.10
CA GLY A 59 -1.12 -0.27 4.69
C GLY A 59 -2.33 0.68 4.71
N ILE A 60 -2.05 1.98 4.79
CA ILE A 60 -3.05 3.04 5.01
C ILE A 60 -2.82 4.24 4.06
N SER A 61 -3.86 4.87 3.47
CA SER A 61 -5.26 4.44 3.46
C SER A 61 -5.56 3.47 2.32
N THR A 62 -6.47 2.53 2.58
CA THR A 62 -6.93 1.48 1.66
C THR A 62 -7.36 2.09 0.32
N ASN A 63 -8.26 3.06 0.36
CA ASN A 63 -8.87 3.72 -0.80
C ASN A 63 -8.05 4.87 -1.40
N ILE A 64 -6.87 5.19 -0.83
CA ILE A 64 -6.05 6.32 -1.27
C ILE A 64 -4.66 5.82 -1.67
N GLY A 65 -3.77 5.63 -0.71
CA GLY A 65 -2.37 5.27 -0.97
C GLY A 65 -2.22 3.84 -1.47
N VAL A 66 -2.91 2.90 -0.83
CA VAL A 66 -2.89 1.48 -1.19
C VAL A 66 -3.52 1.30 -2.57
N GLU A 67 -4.74 1.79 -2.79
CA GLU A 67 -5.40 1.67 -4.09
C GLU A 67 -4.66 2.39 -5.23
N SER A 68 -4.13 3.59 -5.00
CA SER A 68 -3.33 4.28 -6.04
C SER A 68 -2.09 3.47 -6.41
N THR A 69 -1.41 2.88 -5.41
CA THR A 69 -0.23 2.04 -5.65
C THR A 69 -0.59 0.75 -6.38
N ALA A 70 -1.70 0.10 -6.00
CA ALA A 70 -2.19 -1.11 -6.65
C ALA A 70 -2.55 -0.85 -8.12
N ARG A 71 -3.27 0.23 -8.43
CA ARG A 71 -3.61 0.59 -9.81
C ARG A 71 -2.37 0.79 -10.67
N ASN A 72 -1.39 1.55 -10.17
CA ASN A 72 -0.14 1.75 -10.91
C ASN A 72 0.68 0.45 -11.06
N ALA A 73 0.76 -0.38 -10.01
CA ALA A 73 1.42 -1.68 -10.10
C ALA A 73 0.79 -2.57 -11.18
N TRP A 74 -0.55 -2.60 -11.24
CA TRP A 74 -1.27 -3.35 -12.26
C TRP A 74 -1.04 -2.81 -13.68
N GLU A 75 -1.05 -1.48 -13.86
CA GLU A 75 -0.73 -0.82 -15.14
C GLU A 75 0.71 -1.12 -15.60
N LEU A 76 1.64 -1.28 -14.67
CA LEU A 76 3.02 -1.69 -14.93
C LEU A 76 3.18 -3.21 -15.10
N GLY A 77 2.11 -3.99 -14.98
CA GLY A 77 2.11 -5.44 -15.19
C GLY A 77 2.68 -6.26 -14.02
N PHE A 78 2.65 -5.75 -12.79
CA PHE A 78 2.90 -6.56 -11.60
C PHE A 78 1.66 -7.36 -11.20
N ASN A 79 1.86 -8.58 -10.71
CA ASN A 79 0.82 -9.34 -10.02
C ASN A 79 0.61 -8.76 -8.62
N LEU A 80 -0.63 -8.73 -8.15
CA LEU A 80 -0.98 -8.12 -6.87
C LEU A 80 -1.72 -9.10 -5.97
N ILE A 81 -1.31 -9.12 -4.71
CA ILE A 81 -2.03 -9.71 -3.58
C ILE A 81 -2.26 -8.60 -2.56
N ILE A 82 -3.50 -8.32 -2.20
CA ILE A 82 -3.85 -7.30 -1.20
C ILE A 82 -4.16 -8.02 0.11
N ALA A 83 -3.42 -7.69 1.17
CA ALA A 83 -3.66 -8.23 2.51
C ALA A 83 -4.75 -7.41 3.21
N GLU A 84 -5.99 -7.90 3.19
CA GLU A 84 -7.18 -7.14 3.60
C GLU A 84 -7.11 -6.66 5.05
N ASP A 85 -6.85 -7.58 5.96
CA ASP A 85 -6.73 -7.39 7.40
C ASP A 85 -5.44 -6.66 7.83
N ALA A 86 -4.55 -6.35 6.87
CA ALA A 86 -3.42 -5.45 7.06
C ALA A 86 -3.60 -4.09 6.37
N CYS A 87 -4.80 -3.78 5.90
CA CYS A 87 -5.17 -2.48 5.34
C CYS A 87 -6.14 -1.73 6.27
N SER A 88 -6.09 -0.40 6.24
CA SER A 88 -7.06 0.43 6.98
C SER A 88 -7.44 1.68 6.21
N ALA A 89 -8.60 2.26 6.53
CA ALA A 89 -9.09 3.52 5.95
C ALA A 89 -9.83 4.35 7.01
N ALA A 90 -10.21 5.58 6.67
CA ALA A 90 -10.92 6.47 7.60
C ALA A 90 -12.33 5.98 7.96
N SER A 91 -12.95 5.14 7.12
CA SER A 91 -14.20 4.44 7.42
C SER A 91 -14.22 3.03 6.85
N SER A 92 -15.04 2.17 7.43
CA SER A 92 -15.29 0.81 6.93
C SER A 92 -15.86 0.82 5.50
N GLU A 93 -16.76 1.75 5.21
CA GLU A 93 -17.33 1.93 3.87
C GLU A 93 -16.25 2.23 2.82
N GLN A 94 -15.32 3.15 3.11
CA GLN A 94 -14.22 3.47 2.21
C GLN A 94 -13.29 2.27 2.00
N HIS A 95 -12.96 1.55 3.06
CA HIS A 95 -12.14 0.33 2.97
C HIS A 95 -12.84 -0.75 2.12
N GLN A 96 -14.11 -1.03 2.40
CA GLN A 96 -14.88 -2.07 1.71
C GLN A 96 -15.15 -1.73 0.25
N SER A 97 -15.28 -0.46 -0.12
CA SER A 97 -15.43 -0.05 -1.52
C SER A 97 -14.25 -0.52 -2.37
N SER A 98 -13.01 -0.31 -1.90
CA SER A 98 -11.81 -0.78 -2.59
C SER A 98 -11.71 -2.32 -2.61
N MET A 99 -11.98 -2.98 -1.47
CA MET A 99 -11.89 -4.43 -1.31
C MET A 99 -12.87 -5.20 -2.19
N THR A 100 -14.07 -4.66 -2.41
CA THR A 100 -15.13 -5.37 -3.12
C THR A 100 -15.28 -4.98 -4.59
N HIS A 101 -14.90 -3.75 -4.97
CA HIS A 101 -15.14 -3.26 -6.33
C HIS A 101 -13.88 -3.08 -7.17
N ILE A 102 -12.75 -2.75 -6.54
CA ILE A 102 -11.53 -2.38 -7.27
C ILE A 102 -10.51 -3.51 -7.22
N PHE A 103 -10.03 -3.88 -6.03
CA PHE A 103 -8.95 -4.85 -5.90
C PHE A 103 -9.21 -6.21 -6.57
N PRO A 104 -10.42 -6.79 -6.54
CA PRO A 104 -10.69 -8.05 -7.22
C PRO A 104 -10.52 -8.01 -8.74
N ARG A 105 -10.50 -6.81 -9.35
CA ARG A 105 -10.29 -6.61 -10.79
C ARG A 105 -8.82 -6.51 -11.17
N ILE A 106 -7.94 -6.18 -10.22
CA ILE A 106 -6.53 -5.88 -10.46
C ILE A 106 -5.57 -6.76 -9.64
N GLY A 107 -6.09 -7.66 -8.80
CA GLY A 107 -5.30 -8.54 -7.95
C GLY A 107 -6.17 -9.53 -7.17
N ARG A 108 -5.55 -10.17 -6.17
CA ARG A 108 -6.21 -11.11 -5.25
C ARG A 108 -6.31 -10.48 -3.86
N VAL A 109 -7.51 -10.38 -3.31
CA VAL A 109 -7.70 -9.98 -1.90
C VAL A 109 -7.63 -11.21 -1.02
N ARG A 110 -6.79 -11.21 0.02
CA ARG A 110 -6.55 -12.34 0.93
C ARG A 110 -6.37 -11.85 2.35
N SER A 111 -6.62 -12.73 3.33
CA SER A 111 -6.18 -12.50 4.70
C SER A 111 -4.66 -12.66 4.81
N VAL A 112 -4.05 -12.04 5.82
CA VAL A 112 -2.63 -12.24 6.14
C VAL A 112 -2.37 -13.72 6.42
N GLU A 113 -3.28 -14.41 7.10
CA GLU A 113 -3.16 -15.85 7.36
C GLU A 113 -3.07 -16.66 6.07
N ASP A 114 -3.95 -16.42 5.09
CA ASP A 114 -3.92 -17.11 3.79
C ASP A 114 -2.61 -16.86 3.04
N ILE A 115 -2.09 -15.63 3.13
CA ILE A 115 -0.82 -15.23 2.50
C ILE A 115 0.34 -15.98 3.15
N LEU A 116 0.41 -15.98 4.48
CA LEU A 116 1.49 -16.67 5.21
C LEU A 116 1.48 -18.18 4.97
N ASN A 117 0.30 -18.78 4.85
CA ASN A 117 0.15 -20.21 4.54
C ASN A 117 0.60 -20.57 3.11
N ALA A 118 0.78 -19.59 2.23
CA ALA A 118 1.16 -19.78 0.83
C ALA A 118 2.65 -19.48 0.53
N LEU A 119 3.43 -19.08 1.54
CA LEU A 119 4.87 -18.81 1.45
C LEU A 119 5.70 -20.03 1.88
#